data_AF-R6BWY6-F1
#
_entry.id   AF-R6BWY6-F1
#
_cell.length_a   1.000
_cell.length_b   1.000
_cell.length_c   1.000
_cell.angle_alpha   90.00
_cell.angle_beta   90.00
_cell.angle_gamma   90.00
#
_symmetry.space_group_name_H-M   'P 1'
#
loop_
_entity.id
_entity.type
_entity.pdbx_description
1 polymer ?
#
loop_
_entity_poly.entity_id
_entity_poly.type
_entity_poly.pdbx_seq_one_letter_code
_entity_poly.pdbx_strand_id
1 'polypeptide(L)'
;MGCRTGFYLLLAGDYESKDIVPLVTEMFTFIRDFHDEVPGASPKDCGNYLDMNLSMANYLAKKYLDEVLTDIKADRLIYPE
;
A
#
# COMPACT_ATOMS: atom_id res chain seq x y z
N MET A 1 5.90 -8.91 -1.14
CA MET A 1 6.07 -10.29 -1.69
C MET A 1 7.35 -10.35 -2.51
N GLY A 2 8.03 -11.50 -2.57
CA GLY A 2 9.32 -11.63 -3.28
C GLY A 2 9.24 -11.35 -4.80
N CYS A 3 8.09 -11.60 -5.42
CA CYS A 3 7.82 -11.32 -6.83
C CYS A 3 7.58 -9.83 -7.14
N ARG A 4 7.56 -8.94 -6.13
CA ARG A 4 7.35 -7.48 -6.25
C ARG A 4 6.00 -7.05 -6.84
N THR A 5 4.97 -7.89 -6.76
CA THR A 5 3.61 -7.57 -7.27
C THR A 5 2.62 -7.16 -6.17
N GLY A 6 3.03 -7.17 -4.90
CA GLY A 6 2.13 -6.83 -3.80
C GLY A 6 2.75 -7.03 -2.41
N PHE A 7 1.92 -6.83 -1.40
CA PHE A 7 2.21 -6.96 0.03
C PHE A 7 1.18 -7.88 0.68
N TYR A 8 1.57 -8.54 1.77
CA TYR A 8 0.62 -9.23 2.65
C TYR A 8 0.32 -8.32 3.84
N LEU A 9 -0.97 -8.21 4.19
CA LEU A 9 -1.45 -7.55 5.39
C LEU A 9 -2.05 -8.63 6.31
N LEU A 10 -1.52 -8.73 7.53
CA LEU A 10 -2.03 -9.66 8.54
C LEU A 10 -2.81 -8.87 9.58
N LEU A 11 -4.05 -9.32 9.86
CA LEU A 11 -4.95 -8.69 10.81
C LEU A 11 -5.43 -9.73 11.81
N ALA A 12 -5.70 -9.30 13.04
CA ALA A 12 -6.33 -10.12 14.07
C ALA A 12 -7.81 -9.73 14.19
N GLY A 13 -8.69 -10.71 14.05
CA GLY A 13 -10.15 -10.53 14.05
C GLY A 13 -10.81 -11.08 12.78
N ASP A 14 -12.13 -11.06 12.76
CA ASP A 14 -12.95 -11.60 11.66
C ASP A 14 -13.29 -10.48 10.65
N TYR A 15 -12.32 -10.10 9.82
CA TYR A 15 -12.50 -9.10 8.78
C TYR A 15 -12.63 -9.74 7.40
N GLU A 16 -13.56 -9.24 6.60
CA GLU A 16 -13.66 -9.55 5.18
C GLU A 16 -12.94 -8.48 4.34
N SER A 17 -12.59 -8.79 3.09
CA SER A 17 -11.91 -7.86 2.17
C SER A 17 -12.60 -6.49 2.11
N LYS A 18 -13.94 -6.47 2.08
CA LYS A 18 -14.75 -5.24 2.01
C LYS A 18 -14.58 -4.33 3.23
N ASP A 19 -14.33 -4.90 4.41
CA ASP A 19 -14.15 -4.15 5.65
C ASP A 19 -12.82 -3.41 5.66
N ILE A 20 -11.86 -3.89 4.86
CA ILE A 20 -10.49 -3.39 4.80
C ILE A 20 -10.28 -2.40 3.64
N VAL A 21 -11.15 -2.37 2.62
CA VAL A 21 -11.06 -1.44 1.49
C VAL A 21 -10.93 0.03 1.94
N PRO A 22 -11.74 0.54 2.90
CA PRO A 22 -11.60 1.94 3.35
C PRO A 22 -10.23 2.23 3.96
N LEU A 23 -9.73 1.33 4.82
CA LEU A 23 -8.41 1.46 5.45
C LEU A 23 -7.29 1.52 4.41
N VAL A 24 -7.31 0.61 3.44
CA VAL A 24 -6.30 0.56 2.38
C VAL A 24 -6.38 1.80 1.49
N THR A 25 -7.59 2.26 1.16
CA THR A 25 -7.79 3.48 0.37
C THR A 25 -7.27 4.71 1.08
N GLU A 26 -7.54 4.87 2.37
CA GLU A 26 -6.98 5.96 3.18
C GLU A 26 -5.45 5.90 3.25
N MET A 27 -4.90 4.72 3.52
CA MET A 27 -3.45 4.50 3.57
C MET A 27 -2.77 4.89 2.26
N PHE A 28 -3.29 4.46 1.12
CA PHE A 28 -2.72 4.81 -0.17
C PHE A 28 -2.92 6.28 -0.53
N THR A 29 -4.03 6.90 -0.09
CA THR A 29 -4.28 8.34 -0.24
C THR A 29 -3.23 9.15 0.53
N PHE A 30 -2.95 8.74 1.77
CA PHE A 30 -1.88 9.31 2.58
C PHE A 30 -0.52 9.17 1.88
N ILE A 31 -0.16 7.96 1.42
CA ILE A 31 1.14 7.73 0.76
C ILE A 31 1.28 8.59 -0.48
N ARG A 32 0.24 8.72 -1.32
CA ARG A 32 0.26 9.55 -2.53
C ARG A 32 0.68 11.00 -2.24
N ASP A 33 0.14 11.57 -1.17
CA ASP A 33 0.29 12.99 -0.83
C ASP A 33 1.43 13.25 0.17
N PHE A 34 2.10 12.21 0.66
CA PHE A 34 3.17 12.33 1.65
C PHE A 34 4.41 13.03 1.05
N HIS A 35 4.93 14.03 1.77
CA HIS A 35 6.05 14.85 1.32
C HIS A 35 7.11 15.10 2.41
N ASP A 36 6.97 14.46 3.56
CA ASP A 36 7.91 14.62 4.67
C ASP A 36 9.03 13.57 4.62
N GLU A 37 9.90 13.57 5.63
CA GLU A 37 10.95 12.56 5.77
C GLU A 37 10.33 11.17 5.99
N VAL A 38 10.77 10.19 5.19
CA VAL A 38 10.27 8.81 5.33
C VAL A 38 10.81 8.20 6.63
N PRO A 39 9.93 7.75 7.54
CA PRO A 39 10.38 7.16 8.81
C PRO A 39 11.32 5.98 8.58
N GLY A 40 12.44 5.96 9.30
CA GLY A 40 13.44 4.89 9.22
C GLY A 40 14.34 4.93 7.97
N ALA A 41 14.24 5.95 7.10
CA ALA A 41 15.14 6.17 5.97
C ALA A 41 16.53 6.69 6.42
N SER A 42 17.15 6.02 7.39
CA SER A 42 18.44 6.39 7.98
C SER A 42 19.39 5.18 8.02
N PRO A 43 20.72 5.40 8.06
CA PRO A 43 21.69 4.31 8.20
C PRO A 43 21.52 3.50 9.49
N LYS A 44 20.99 4.13 10.55
CA LYS A 44 20.80 3.49 11.85
C LYS A 44 19.59 2.54 11.84
N ASP A 45 18.55 2.89 11.09
CA ASP A 45 17.23 2.27 11.22
C ASP A 45 16.86 1.35 10.03
N CYS A 46 17.57 1.44 8.89
CA CYS A 46 17.32 0.62 7.71
C CYS A 46 18.60 -0.01 7.14
N GLY A 47 18.57 -1.34 6.94
CA GLY A 47 19.67 -2.10 6.35
C GLY A 47 19.99 -1.77 4.88
N ASN A 48 19.12 -1.00 4.20
CA ASN A 48 19.32 -0.54 2.83
C ASN A 48 18.76 0.88 2.60
N TYR A 49 19.10 1.83 3.48
CA TYR A 49 18.51 3.18 3.50
C TYR A 49 18.71 3.99 2.19
N LEU A 50 19.68 3.62 1.35
CA LEU A 50 19.93 4.28 0.06
C LEU A 50 18.94 3.91 -1.04
N ASP A 51 18.15 2.84 -0.86
CA ASP A 51 17.13 2.37 -1.80
C ASP A 51 15.73 2.91 -1.44
N MET A 52 15.67 4.07 -0.80
CA MET A 52 14.42 4.74 -0.42
C MET A 52 14.06 5.77 -1.50
N ASN A 53 12.87 5.65 -2.09
CA ASN A 53 12.43 6.51 -3.18
C ASN A 53 10.98 6.96 -2.98
N LEU A 54 10.81 8.13 -2.34
CA LEU A 54 9.50 8.69 -2.03
C LEU A 54 8.70 9.05 -3.30
N SER A 55 9.33 9.65 -4.31
CA SER A 55 8.61 10.04 -5.53
C SER A 55 8.04 8.83 -6.27
N MET A 56 8.77 7.71 -6.29
CA MET A 56 8.27 6.46 -6.87
C MET A 56 7.17 5.82 -6.01
N ALA A 57 7.28 5.89 -4.68
CA ALA A 57 6.23 5.42 -3.77
C ALA A 57 4.92 6.21 -4.00
N ASN A 58 4.99 7.54 -4.08
CA ASN A 58 3.83 8.40 -4.34
C ASN A 58 3.19 8.08 -5.70
N TYR A 59 4.02 7.86 -6.73
CA TYR A 59 3.56 7.45 -8.06
C TYR A 59 2.82 6.12 -8.05
N LEU A 60 3.40 5.08 -7.42
CA LEU A 60 2.76 3.76 -7.34
C LEU A 60 1.48 3.80 -6.50
N ALA A 61 1.48 4.60 -5.43
CA ALA A 61 0.30 4.76 -4.60
C ALA A 61 -0.84 5.42 -5.36
N LYS A 62 -0.56 6.51 -6.09
CA LYS A 62 -1.51 7.14 -7.00
C LYS A 62 -2.06 6.15 -8.02
N LYS A 63 -1.17 5.39 -8.68
CA LYS A 63 -1.55 4.42 -9.70
C LYS A 63 -2.52 3.38 -9.14
N TYR A 64 -2.24 2.82 -7.96
CA TYR A 64 -3.10 1.82 -7.34
C TYR A 64 -4.45 2.41 -6.89
N LEU A 65 -4.47 3.64 -6.39
CA LEU A 65 -5.72 4.36 -6.10
C LEU A 65 -6.59 4.53 -7.34
N ASP A 66 -6.00 5.06 -8.40
CA ASP A 66 -6.71 5.44 -9.62
C ASP A 66 -7.19 4.21 -10.41
N GLU A 67 -6.33 3.18 -10.53
CA GLU A 67 -6.61 2.00 -11.36
C GLU A 67 -7.32 0.85 -10.63
N VAL A 68 -7.34 0.87 -9.28
CA VAL A 68 -7.86 -0.24 -8.49
C VAL A 68 -8.82 0.19 -7.38
N LEU A 69 -8.40 1.06 -6.46
CA LEU A 69 -9.15 1.28 -5.21
C LEU A 69 -10.39 2.18 -5.37
N THR A 70 -10.30 3.26 -6.16
CA THR A 70 -11.36 4.29 -6.25
C THR A 70 -12.70 3.75 -6.74
N ASP A 71 -12.68 2.72 -7.59
CA ASP A 71 -13.87 2.06 -8.13
C ASP A 71 -13.74 0.52 -8.06
N ILE A 72 -13.20 0.03 -6.94
CA ILE A 72 -12.98 -1.41 -6.75
C ILE A 72 -14.28 -2.20 -6.88
N LYS A 73 -14.24 -3.27 -7.67
CA LYS A 73 -15.38 -4.14 -7.96
C LYS A 73 -15.33 -5.41 -7.09
N ALA A 74 -16.48 -6.04 -6.91
CA ALA A 74 -16.62 -7.22 -6.04
C ALA A 74 -15.75 -8.41 -6.47
N ASP A 75 -15.48 -8.56 -7.77
CA ASP A 75 -14.60 -9.58 -8.34
C ASP A 75 -13.13 -9.45 -7.88
N ARG A 76 -12.73 -8.28 -7.37
CA ARG A 76 -11.40 -8.04 -6.79
C ARG A 76 -11.34 -8.25 -5.28
N LEU A 77 -12.49 -8.53 -4.66
CA LEU A 77 -12.61 -8.75 -3.20
C LEU A 77 -12.72 -10.24 -2.86
N ILE A 78 -13.05 -11.07 -3.85
CA ILE A 78 -13.30 -12.49 -3.71
C ILE A 78 -12.19 -13.24 -4.45
N TYR A 79 -11.53 -14.16 -3.75
CA TYR A 79 -10.51 -14.99 -4.38
C TYR A 79 -11.18 -16.04 -5.30
N PRO A 80 -10.65 -16.29 -6.51
CA PRO A 80 -11.21 -17.32 -7.39
C PRO A 80 -11.22 -18.71 -6.73
N GLU A 81 -12.21 -19.52 -7.08
CA GLU A 81 -12.25 -20.96 -6.73
C GLU A 81 -11.26 -21.78 -7.56
#